data_AF-A0A438BQN6-F1
#
_entry.id   AF-A0A438BQN6-F1
#
_cell.length_a   1.000
_cell.length_b   1.000
_cell.length_c   1.000
_cell.angle_alpha   90.00
_cell.angle_beta   90.00
_cell.angle_gamma   90.00
#
_symmetry.space_group_name_H-M   'P 1'
#
loop_
_entity.id
_entity.type
_entity.pdbx_description
1 polymer ?
#
loop_
_entity_poly.entity_id
_entity_poly.type
_entity_poly.pdbx_seq_one_letter_code
_entity_poly.pdbx_strand_id
1 'polypeptide(L)'
;MTVTPSEWVLGHDRVANDDVPPVEGLPLVSAEGIYRYLGTLAGLVERQARVVGTNVQGQSSSSRGSSFDDFKKLGPLYFSGATDPIEAEAWILKMEKFFGVIDCSEEKKASYAAFMLDKEADHW
;
A
#
# COMPACT_ATOMS: atom_id res chain seq x y z
N MET A 1 7.56 62.33 -2.10
CA MET A 1 7.16 61.83 -3.44
C MET A 1 8.23 62.26 -4.42
N THR A 2 8.92 61.32 -5.07
CA THR A 2 9.13 61.23 -6.52
C THR A 2 10.08 60.07 -6.81
N VAL A 3 9.85 59.46 -7.97
CA VAL A 3 10.19 58.12 -8.40
C VAL A 3 11.41 58.11 -9.34
N THR A 4 12.31 57.13 -9.13
CA THR A 4 13.10 56.28 -10.08
C THR A 4 13.91 56.92 -11.23
N PRO A 5 15.08 56.37 -11.65
CA PRO A 5 15.07 55.21 -12.56
C PRO A 5 16.29 54.24 -12.54
N SER A 6 15.99 52.95 -12.71
CA SER A 6 16.56 52.04 -13.73
C SER A 6 18.08 51.88 -13.91
N GLU A 7 18.70 50.87 -13.28
CA GLU A 7 19.88 50.16 -13.84
C GLU A 7 19.91 48.70 -13.36
N TRP A 8 19.33 47.79 -14.14
CA TRP A 8 19.63 46.37 -14.10
C TRP A 8 20.02 45.96 -15.52
N VAL A 9 21.33 45.98 -15.80
CA VAL A 9 21.92 45.27 -16.93
C VAL A 9 23.33 44.84 -16.55
N LEU A 10 23.80 43.75 -17.17
CA LEU A 10 25.06 42.99 -16.96
C LEU A 10 24.82 41.78 -16.03
N GLY A 11 24.34 40.64 -16.53
CA GLY A 11 25.02 39.74 -17.47
C GLY A 11 25.23 38.43 -16.69
N HIS A 12 24.99 37.22 -17.16
CA HIS A 12 25.32 36.63 -18.44
C HIS A 12 24.78 35.18 -18.36
N ASP A 13 23.87 34.76 -19.23
CA ASP A 13 23.97 33.42 -19.85
C ASP A 13 23.06 33.38 -21.08
N ARG A 14 23.69 33.27 -22.25
CA ARG A 14 23.03 32.96 -23.50
C ARG A 14 22.95 31.45 -23.57
N VAL A 15 21.82 30.87 -23.17
CA VAL A 15 21.43 29.55 -23.64
C VAL A 15 20.07 29.68 -24.33
N ALA A 16 20.03 29.14 -25.54
CA ALA A 16 18.90 29.20 -26.45
C ALA A 16 17.63 28.70 -25.75
N ASN A 17 16.66 29.60 -25.55
CA ASN A 17 15.27 29.20 -25.39
C ASN A 17 14.64 29.11 -26.79
N ASP A 18 15.29 28.35 -27.66
CA ASP A 18 14.71 27.78 -28.87
C ASP A 18 14.30 26.35 -28.51
N ASP A 19 13.08 26.16 -27.98
CA ASP A 19 12.22 24.96 -28.19
C ASP A 19 10.94 24.98 -27.32
N VAL A 20 10.20 26.09 -27.30
CA VAL A 20 8.75 25.94 -27.15
C VAL A 20 8.17 25.99 -28.55
N PRO A 21 7.75 24.86 -29.14
CA PRO A 21 7.03 24.93 -30.39
C PRO A 21 5.78 25.76 -30.13
N PRO A 22 5.40 26.66 -31.05
CA PRO A 22 4.12 27.33 -30.95
C PRO A 22 3.05 26.24 -30.87
N VAL A 23 2.06 26.40 -30.00
CA VAL A 23 0.84 25.58 -29.99
C VAL A 23 -0.01 25.97 -31.21
N GLU A 24 0.58 25.80 -32.40
CA GLU A 24 -0.05 25.89 -33.69
C GLU A 24 -0.68 24.52 -33.97
N GLY A 25 -2.00 24.47 -33.82
CA GLY A 25 -2.81 23.34 -34.26
C GLY A 25 -3.18 22.37 -33.15
N LEU A 26 -4.16 22.74 -32.32
CA LEU A 26 -5.21 21.75 -32.11
C LEU A 26 -5.76 21.45 -33.51
N PRO A 27 -5.65 20.21 -34.03
CA PRO A 27 -6.34 19.92 -35.26
C PRO A 27 -7.82 20.18 -34.95
N LEU A 28 -8.53 20.85 -35.86
CA LEU A 28 -9.98 20.69 -35.92
C LEU A 28 -10.22 19.22 -36.26
N VAL A 29 -10.09 18.38 -35.23
CA VAL A 29 -10.37 16.97 -35.31
C VAL A 29 -11.86 16.92 -35.53
N SER A 30 -12.26 16.41 -36.69
CA SER A 30 -13.63 15.94 -36.90
C SER A 30 -14.08 15.15 -35.66
N ALA A 31 -15.38 15.12 -35.35
CA ALA A 31 -15.90 14.35 -34.22
C ALA A 31 -15.32 12.91 -34.21
N GLU A 32 -15.08 12.34 -35.39
CA GLU A 32 -14.39 11.07 -35.59
C GLU A 32 -12.97 11.02 -35.00
N GLY A 33 -12.16 12.07 -35.16
CA GLY A 33 -10.84 12.19 -34.57
C GLY A 33 -10.88 12.23 -33.04
N ILE A 34 -11.91 12.86 -32.48
CA ILE A 34 -12.15 12.90 -31.03
C ILE A 34 -12.47 11.48 -30.52
N TYR A 35 -13.39 10.76 -31.18
CA TYR A 35 -13.75 9.39 -30.79
C TYR A 35 -12.56 8.41 -30.90
N ARG A 36 -11.72 8.54 -31.94
CA ARG A 36 -10.50 7.73 -32.09
C ARG A 36 -9.49 7.98 -30.98
N TYR A 37 -9.32 9.25 -30.58
CA TYR A 37 -8.44 9.61 -29.48
C TYR A 37 -8.95 9.04 -28.15
N LEU A 38 -10.25 9.21 -27.86
CA LEU A 38 -10.87 8.65 -26.66
C LEU A 38 -10.76 7.12 -26.61
N GLY A 39 -10.94 6.42 -27.74
CA GLY A 39 -10.75 4.97 -27.80
C GLY A 39 -9.32 4.51 -27.51
N THR A 40 -8.33 5.33 -27.90
CA THR A 40 -6.91 5.05 -27.59
C THR A 40 -6.61 5.25 -26.10
N LEU A 41 -7.15 6.32 -25.50
CA LEU A 41 -7.01 6.57 -24.06
C LEU A 41 -7.71 5.50 -23.23
N ALA A 42 -8.91 5.07 -23.62
CA ALA A 42 -9.63 3.99 -22.96
C ALA A 42 -8.81 2.69 -23.00
N GLY A 43 -8.28 2.31 -24.16
CA GLY A 43 -7.45 1.11 -24.29
C GLY A 43 -6.13 1.17 -23.51
N LEU A 44 -5.57 2.36 -23.27
CA LEU A 44 -4.39 2.54 -22.41
C LEU A 44 -4.76 2.37 -20.93
N VAL A 45 -5.86 2.99 -20.50
CA VAL A 45 -6.40 2.86 -19.14
C VAL A 45 -6.76 1.42 -18.82
N GLU A 46 -7.39 0.69 -19.74
CA GLU A 46 -7.73 -0.73 -19.57
C GLU A 46 -6.48 -1.62 -19.45
N ARG A 47 -5.44 -1.36 -20.24
CA ARG A 47 -4.16 -2.09 -20.13
C ARG A 47 -3.49 -1.82 -18.78
N GLN A 48 -3.53 -0.57 -18.31
CA GLN A 48 -2.97 -0.19 -17.03
C GLN A 48 -3.80 -0.75 -15.86
N ALA A 49 -5.13 -0.83 -16.01
CA ALA A 49 -6.02 -1.49 -15.07
C ALA A 49 -5.80 -3.01 -15.00
N ARG A 50 -5.38 -3.68 -16.09
CA ARG A 50 -4.97 -5.10 -16.06
C ARG A 50 -3.59 -5.29 -15.42
N VAL A 51 -2.70 -4.30 -15.53
CA VAL A 51 -1.39 -4.27 -14.83
C VAL A 51 -1.56 -3.99 -13.33
N VAL A 52 -2.62 -3.29 -12.92
CA VAL A 52 -2.99 -3.00 -11.51
C VAL A 52 -4.10 -3.91 -10.96
N GLY A 53 -4.66 -4.78 -11.79
CA GLY A 53 -5.85 -5.57 -11.47
C GLY A 53 -5.72 -7.02 -11.90
N THR A 54 -4.74 -7.74 -11.37
CA THR A 54 -4.77 -9.21 -11.32
C THR A 54 -4.14 -9.74 -10.03
N ASN A 55 -4.88 -9.61 -8.93
CA ASN A 55 -4.94 -10.64 -7.89
C ASN A 55 -6.27 -10.67 -7.10
N VAL A 56 -7.33 -10.05 -7.63
CA VAL A 56 -8.72 -10.42 -7.28
C VAL A 56 -9.29 -11.31 -8.38
N GLN A 57 -8.87 -12.58 -8.41
CA GLN A 57 -9.69 -13.72 -8.84
C GLN A 57 -8.89 -15.01 -8.67
N GLY A 58 -9.33 -15.87 -7.76
CA GLY A 58 -9.31 -17.31 -8.04
C GLY A 58 -8.00 -18.05 -7.77
N GLN A 59 -7.28 -17.71 -6.70
CA GLN A 59 -6.62 -18.76 -5.95
C GLN A 59 -7.08 -18.70 -4.49
N SER A 60 -8.35 -19.06 -4.27
CA SER A 60 -8.59 -20.10 -3.26
C SER A 60 -7.90 -21.39 -3.74
N SER A 61 -6.57 -21.35 -3.89
CA SER A 61 -5.80 -22.33 -3.17
C SER A 61 -6.48 -22.32 -1.81
N SER A 62 -7.06 -23.44 -1.40
CA SER A 62 -7.01 -23.70 0.02
C SER A 62 -5.51 -23.66 0.30
N SER A 63 -4.97 -22.46 0.55
CA SER A 63 -3.76 -22.27 1.27
C SER A 63 -4.15 -23.00 2.52
N ARG A 64 -3.70 -24.25 2.58
CA ARG A 64 -3.84 -25.10 3.74
C ARG A 64 -2.86 -24.55 4.77
N GLY A 65 -2.86 -23.23 4.93
CA GLY A 65 -2.13 -22.51 5.93
C GLY A 65 -2.71 -22.90 7.27
N SER A 66 -1.87 -22.81 8.28
CA SER A 66 -2.21 -22.95 9.70
C SER A 66 -3.68 -22.75 10.00
N SER A 67 -4.27 -23.81 10.56
CA SER A 67 -5.57 -23.78 11.20
C SER A 67 -5.40 -23.43 12.68
N PHE A 68 -6.48 -22.93 13.29
CA PHE A 68 -6.47 -22.63 14.72
C PHE A 68 -6.34 -23.90 15.57
N ASP A 69 -6.79 -25.06 15.06
CA ASP A 69 -6.61 -26.33 15.74
C ASP A 69 -5.14 -26.77 15.77
N ASP A 70 -4.35 -26.48 14.73
CA ASP A 70 -2.91 -26.73 14.73
C ASP A 70 -2.18 -25.85 15.75
N PHE A 71 -2.64 -24.60 15.89
CA PHE A 71 -2.16 -23.71 16.95
C PHE A 71 -2.49 -24.22 18.35
N LYS A 72 -3.74 -24.63 18.62
CA LYS A 72 -4.14 -25.19 19.94
C LYS A 72 -3.38 -26.47 20.31
N LYS A 73 -3.02 -27.32 19.34
CA LYS A 73 -2.21 -28.53 19.59
C LYS A 73 -0.85 -28.21 20.20
N LEU A 74 -0.33 -26.99 20.02
CA LEU A 74 0.93 -26.55 20.63
C LEU A 74 0.79 -26.21 22.12
N GLY A 75 -0.44 -26.19 22.64
CA GLY A 75 -0.73 -25.82 24.03
C GLY A 75 -0.33 -24.38 24.36
N PRO A 76 -0.79 -23.39 23.59
CA PRO A 76 -0.55 -21.99 23.92
C PRO A 76 -1.12 -21.67 25.30
N LEU A 77 -0.34 -20.94 26.12
CA LEU A 77 -0.80 -20.50 27.44
C LEU A 77 -1.71 -19.28 27.27
N TYR A 78 -2.79 -19.24 28.04
CA TYR A 78 -3.64 -18.06 28.14
C TYR A 78 -2.90 -16.93 28.86
N PHE A 79 -3.15 -15.70 28.45
CA PHE A 79 -2.62 -14.51 29.10
C PHE A 79 -3.76 -13.75 29.78
N SER A 80 -3.80 -13.81 31.11
CA SER A 80 -4.83 -13.14 31.91
C SER A 80 -4.56 -11.64 32.14
N GLY A 81 -3.53 -11.08 31.51
CA GLY A 81 -2.93 -9.79 31.87
C GLY A 81 -1.73 -9.97 32.81
N ALA A 82 -0.70 -9.13 32.66
CA ALA A 82 0.47 -9.11 33.53
C ALA A 82 0.72 -7.69 34.05
N THR A 83 1.07 -7.57 35.33
CA THR A 83 1.55 -6.31 35.93
C THR A 83 3.03 -6.09 35.63
N ASP A 84 3.74 -7.16 35.31
CA ASP A 84 5.16 -7.14 34.99
C ASP A 84 5.37 -7.20 33.46
N PRO A 85 6.16 -6.28 32.87
CA PRO A 85 6.38 -6.24 31.43
C PRO A 85 7.19 -7.43 30.92
N ILE A 86 8.05 -8.07 31.74
CA ILE A 86 8.86 -9.22 31.32
C ILE A 86 7.97 -10.45 31.11
N GLU A 87 6.94 -10.62 31.95
CA GLU A 87 5.95 -11.69 31.77
C GLU A 87 5.17 -11.52 30.45
N ALA A 88 4.78 -10.29 30.11
CA ALA A 88 4.13 -9.98 28.83
C ALA A 88 5.05 -10.26 27.64
N GLU A 89 6.31 -9.81 27.69
CA GLU A 89 7.31 -10.08 26.65
C GLU A 89 7.55 -11.59 26.48
N ALA A 90 7.69 -12.34 27.57
CA ALA A 90 7.87 -13.78 27.53
C ALA A 90 6.67 -14.51 26.88
N TRP A 91 5.45 -14.02 27.13
CA TRP A 91 4.26 -14.55 26.49
C TRP A 91 4.23 -14.25 24.98
N ILE A 92 4.56 -13.01 24.57
CA ILE A 92 4.62 -12.62 23.16
C ILE A 92 5.64 -13.50 22.41
N LEU A 93 6.85 -13.63 22.94
CA LEU A 93 7.91 -14.47 22.34
C LEU A 93 7.48 -15.93 22.19
N LYS A 94 6.71 -16.44 23.18
CA LYS A 94 6.16 -17.79 23.12
C LYS A 94 5.11 -17.92 22.00
N MET A 95 4.25 -16.92 21.82
CA MET A 95 3.28 -16.88 20.73
C MET A 95 3.94 -16.81 19.36
N GLU A 96 4.98 -15.98 19.20
CA GLU A 96 5.76 -15.89 17.97
C GLU A 96 6.40 -17.24 17.59
N LYS A 97 6.92 -17.97 18.57
CA LYS A 97 7.43 -19.32 18.36
C LYS A 97 6.35 -20.27 17.83
N PHE A 98 5.14 -20.24 18.38
CA PHE A 98 4.04 -21.08 17.90
C PHE A 98 3.60 -20.71 16.49
N PHE A 99 3.54 -19.41 16.19
CA PHE A 99 3.24 -18.92 14.85
C PHE A 99 4.28 -19.37 13.81
N GLY A 100 5.56 -19.38 14.18
CA GLY A 100 6.62 -19.92 13.34
C GLY A 100 6.50 -21.43 13.09
N VAL A 101 6.06 -22.21 14.09
CA VAL A 101 5.91 -23.68 13.96
C VAL A 101 4.78 -24.05 12.98
N ILE A 102 3.66 -23.31 12.99
CA ILE A 102 2.52 -23.61 12.13
C ILE A 102 2.53 -22.87 10.79
N ASP A 103 3.56 -22.06 10.54
CA ASP A 103 3.63 -21.13 9.40
C ASP A 103 2.36 -20.24 9.34
N CYS A 104 2.18 -19.45 10.41
CA CYS A 104 1.03 -18.54 10.56
C CYS A 104 1.21 -17.27 9.75
N SER A 105 0.26 -16.98 8.85
CA SER A 105 0.23 -15.71 8.13
C SER A 105 -0.03 -14.54 9.08
N GLU A 106 0.54 -13.37 8.77
CA GLU A 106 0.40 -12.18 9.62
C GLU A 106 -1.06 -11.79 9.86
N GLU A 107 -1.91 -12.00 8.87
CA GLU A 107 -3.36 -11.77 8.92
C GLU A 107 -4.06 -12.56 10.04
N LYS A 108 -3.56 -13.75 10.38
CA LYS A 108 -4.17 -14.65 11.38
C LYS A 108 -3.55 -14.53 12.76
N LYS A 109 -2.29 -14.11 12.86
CA LYS A 109 -1.53 -14.04 14.13
C LYS A 109 -2.29 -13.24 15.20
N ALA A 110 -2.80 -12.07 14.83
CA ALA A 110 -3.54 -11.21 15.75
C ALA A 110 -4.82 -11.89 16.27
N SER A 111 -5.61 -12.51 15.39
CA SER A 111 -6.83 -13.22 15.79
C SER A 111 -6.54 -14.41 16.71
N TYR A 112 -5.45 -15.14 16.46
CA TYR A 112 -5.07 -16.28 17.30
C TYR A 112 -4.56 -15.82 18.67
N ALA A 113 -3.73 -14.77 18.70
CA ALA A 113 -3.24 -14.18 19.95
C ALA A 113 -4.39 -13.60 20.79
N ALA A 114 -5.33 -12.88 20.16
CA ALA A 114 -6.50 -12.31 20.83
C ALA A 114 -7.35 -13.39 21.49
N PHE A 115 -7.56 -14.54 20.83
CA PHE A 115 -8.29 -15.67 21.42
C PHE A 115 -7.58 -16.28 22.65
N MET A 116 -6.26 -16.10 22.77
CA MET A 116 -5.49 -16.58 23.91
C MET A 116 -5.43 -15.57 25.07
N LEU A 117 -6.01 -14.37 24.91
CA LEU A 117 -6.19 -13.44 26.01
C LEU A 117 -7.33 -13.94 26.91
N ASP A 118 -7.22 -13.69 28.20
CA ASP A 118 -8.18 -14.10 29.22
C ASP A 118 -8.37 -12.95 30.24
N LYS A 119 -9.50 -12.94 30.95
CA LYS A 119 -9.79 -12.00 32.07
C LYS A 119 -9.52 -10.52 31.74
N GLU A 120 -8.52 -9.91 32.41
CA GLU A 120 -8.24 -8.48 32.33
C GLU A 120 -7.82 -8.10 30.92
N ALA A 121 -7.04 -8.95 30.24
CA ALA A 121 -6.49 -8.67 28.91
C ALA A 121 -7.53 -8.73 27.78
N ASP A 122 -8.68 -9.38 27.99
CA ASP A 122 -9.79 -9.42 27.02
C ASP A 122 -10.53 -8.07 26.94
N HIS A 123 -10.44 -7.24 27.99
CA HIS A 123 -11.27 -6.04 28.14
C HIS A 123 -10.61 -4.71 27.69
N TRP A 124 -9.38 -4.76 27.15
CA TRP A 124 -8.59 -3.58 26.75
C TRP A 124 -8.97 -3.00 25.38
#